data_AF-A0A7V8QTZ8-F1
#
_entry.id   AF-A0A7V8QTZ8-F1
#
_cell.length_a   1.000
_cell.length_b   1.000
_cell.length_c   1.000
_cell.angle_alpha   90.00
_cell.angle_beta   90.00
_cell.angle_gamma   90.00
#
_symmetry.space_group_name_H-M   'P 1'
#
loop_
_entity.id
_entity.type
_entity.pdbx_description
1 polymer ?
#
loop_
_entity_poly.entity_id
_entity_poly.type
_entity_poly.pdbx_seq_one_letter_code
_entity_poly.pdbx_strand_id
1 'polypeptide(L)'
;MQQHISIETAKFCDVHGFHYVTFSRFPSTPKGLALAVVASDRMMSIDAYQQAHSDINVMFYLDEFDDGKKLDDDKLFELIGRHKAGFSIITDCKRVFEDRAQRREDKIQSIIRAAVEDLINAGFALSVDDGRAEGKRSREVEAVLEQLGPNLFNSVDCHVTAYRDDLEPAVFTVEDDGTDNPIGAASVSLSPFLKRAHQIAVAA
;
A
#
# COMPACT_ATOMS: atom_id res chain seq x y z
N MET A 1 15.08 -1.44 5.95
CA MET A 1 14.40 -0.71 7.04
C MET A 1 13.19 -1.52 7.50
N GLN A 2 12.69 -1.35 8.73
CA GLN A 2 11.69 -2.24 9.32
C GLN A 2 10.31 -1.55 9.42
N GLN A 3 9.29 -2.20 8.85
CA GLN A 3 7.90 -1.76 8.96
C GLN A 3 7.46 -1.73 10.44
N HIS A 4 6.74 -0.68 10.82
CA HIS A 4 6.30 -0.48 12.19
C HIS A 4 4.91 0.13 12.28
N ILE A 5 4.30 -0.04 13.46
CA ILE A 5 3.04 0.59 13.83
C ILE A 5 3.35 1.62 14.90
N SER A 6 2.84 2.84 14.74
CA SER A 6 3.03 3.88 15.74
C SER A 6 1.72 4.29 16.35
N ILE A 7 1.76 4.70 17.63
CA ILE A 7 0.70 5.50 18.22
C ILE A 7 1.14 6.94 18.12
N GLU A 8 0.31 7.79 17.52
CA GLU A 8 0.49 9.23 17.54
C GLU A 8 -0.54 9.87 18.42
N THR A 9 -0.13 10.87 19.19
CA THR A 9 -1.03 11.68 20.00
C THR A 9 -0.95 13.10 19.52
N ALA A 10 -2.08 13.76 19.36
CA ALA A 10 -2.12 15.19 19.18
C ALA A 10 -2.65 15.91 20.40
N LYS A 11 -2.16 17.13 20.59
CA LYS A 11 -2.81 18.15 21.39
C LYS A 11 -3.30 19.25 20.46
N PHE A 12 -4.51 19.74 20.71
CA PHE A 12 -5.01 20.91 20.01
C PHE A 12 -4.19 22.13 20.39
N CYS A 13 -3.61 22.78 19.39
CA CYS A 13 -2.94 24.05 19.49
C CYS A 13 -3.84 25.10 18.84
N ASP A 14 -4.39 26.02 19.63
CA ASP A 14 -5.45 26.99 19.29
C ASP A 14 -5.35 27.67 17.90
N VAL A 15 -4.14 27.82 17.35
CA VAL A 15 -3.88 28.56 16.10
C VAL A 15 -3.58 27.64 14.90
N HIS A 16 -3.21 26.37 15.12
CA HIS A 16 -2.71 25.47 14.07
C HIS A 16 -3.44 24.12 14.00
N GLY A 17 -4.51 23.94 14.78
CA GLY A 17 -5.21 22.65 14.88
C GLY A 17 -4.43 21.63 15.70
N PHE A 18 -4.59 20.35 15.37
CA PHE A 18 -3.93 19.25 16.08
C PHE A 18 -2.48 19.09 15.63
N HIS A 19 -1.54 19.10 16.57
CA HIS A 19 -0.14 18.75 16.30
C HIS A 19 0.15 17.34 16.80
N TYR A 20 0.35 16.40 15.87
CA TYR A 20 0.62 15.00 16.17
C TYR A 20 2.10 14.75 16.44
N VAL A 21 2.36 13.93 17.46
CA VAL A 21 3.70 13.44 17.79
C VAL A 21 3.63 11.93 17.99
N THR A 22 4.61 11.21 17.43
CA THR A 22 4.77 9.78 17.69
C THR A 22 5.08 9.54 19.16
N PHE A 23 4.20 8.79 19.84
CA PHE A 23 4.33 8.43 21.25
C PHE A 23 5.04 7.10 21.45
N SER A 24 4.71 6.09 20.62
CA SER A 24 5.26 4.74 20.74
C SER A 24 5.31 4.03 19.39
N ARG A 25 6.17 3.02 19.27
CA ARG A 25 6.36 2.20 18.07
C ARG A 25 6.30 0.71 18.41
N PHE A 26 5.70 -0.07 17.52
CA PHE A 26 5.49 -1.51 17.62
C PHE A 26 5.87 -2.19 16.30
N PRO A 27 6.25 -3.49 16.32
CA PRO A 27 6.47 -4.24 15.08
C PRO A 27 5.18 -4.32 14.24
N SER A 28 5.29 -4.20 12.92
CA SER A 28 4.15 -4.36 11.99
C SER A 28 3.70 -5.83 11.90
N THR A 29 2.96 -6.26 12.92
CA THR A 29 2.41 -7.62 13.06
C THR A 29 1.02 -7.56 13.70
N PRO A 30 0.17 -8.59 13.58
CA PRO A 30 -1.13 -8.63 14.26
C PRO A 30 -1.02 -8.42 15.77
N LYS A 31 0.05 -8.96 16.40
CA LYS A 31 0.32 -8.76 17.83
C LYS A 31 0.74 -7.32 18.13
N GLY A 32 1.58 -6.71 17.29
CA GLY A 32 1.97 -5.31 17.44
C GLY A 32 0.78 -4.36 17.33
N LEU A 33 -0.12 -4.62 16.38
CA LEU A 33 -1.36 -3.86 16.25
C LEU A 33 -2.27 -4.03 17.47
N ALA A 34 -2.44 -5.25 17.97
CA ALA A 34 -3.22 -5.49 19.18
C ALA A 34 -2.65 -4.71 20.39
N LEU A 35 -1.32 -4.67 20.54
CA LEU A 35 -0.68 -3.87 21.58
C LEU A 35 -0.92 -2.37 21.39
N ALA A 36 -0.83 -1.88 20.14
CA ALA A 36 -1.08 -0.48 19.82
C ALA A 36 -2.53 -0.06 20.11
N VAL A 37 -3.51 -0.90 19.76
CA VAL A 37 -4.94 -0.67 20.02
C VAL A 37 -5.22 -0.65 21.53
N VAL A 38 -4.71 -1.63 22.28
CA VAL A 38 -4.90 -1.69 23.74
C VAL A 38 -4.24 -0.50 24.45
N ALA A 39 -3.07 -0.07 23.99
CA ALA A 39 -2.41 1.12 24.51
C ALA A 39 -3.22 2.39 24.20
N SER A 40 -3.75 2.52 22.98
CA SER A 40 -4.61 3.63 22.58
C SER A 40 -5.88 3.71 23.45
N ASP A 41 -6.55 2.59 23.71
CA ASP A 41 -7.71 2.53 24.61
C ASP A 41 -7.39 3.01 26.04
N ARG A 42 -6.24 2.57 26.58
CA ARG A 42 -5.78 3.01 27.90
C ARG A 42 -5.48 4.51 27.93
N MET A 43 -4.87 5.04 26.88
CA MET A 43 -4.54 6.47 26.77
C MET A 43 -5.82 7.32 26.67
N MET A 44 -6.78 6.93 25.83
CA MET A 44 -8.09 7.59 25.75
C MET A 44 -8.83 7.61 27.10
N SER A 45 -8.67 6.54 27.90
CA SER A 45 -9.29 6.44 29.23
C SER A 45 -8.62 7.33 30.29
N ILE A 46 -7.33 7.64 30.14
CA ILE A 46 -6.56 8.49 31.07
C ILE A 46 -6.75 9.98 30.73
N ASP A 47 -6.70 10.34 29.45
CA ASP A 47 -6.74 11.74 29.00
C ASP A 47 -8.13 12.38 29.02
N ALA A 48 -9.21 11.59 29.10
CA ALA A 48 -10.58 12.11 29.26
C ALA A 48 -10.74 13.01 30.51
N TYR A 49 -9.85 12.87 31.50
CA TYR A 49 -9.87 13.66 32.74
C TYR A 49 -8.99 14.94 32.69
N GLN A 50 -8.05 15.07 31.74
CA GLN A 50 -7.06 16.16 31.76
C GLN A 50 -6.98 17.01 30.48
N GLN A 51 -7.42 16.51 29.32
CA GLN A 51 -7.26 17.24 28.06
C GLN A 51 -8.49 17.05 27.16
N ALA A 52 -9.41 18.02 27.16
CA ALA A 52 -10.60 18.02 26.31
C ALA A 52 -10.30 18.13 24.79
N HIS A 53 -9.02 18.10 24.41
CA HIS A 53 -8.56 18.34 23.05
C HIS A 53 -7.34 17.49 22.68
N SER A 54 -7.37 16.20 23.01
CA SER A 54 -6.36 15.23 22.58
C SER A 54 -6.94 14.27 21.54
N ASP A 55 -6.21 14.03 20.45
CA ASP A 55 -6.55 13.03 19.44
C ASP A 55 -5.49 11.91 19.44
N ILE A 56 -5.86 10.70 19.04
CA ILE A 56 -4.98 9.52 19.04
C ILE A 56 -5.14 8.75 17.73
N ASN A 57 -4.03 8.57 17.01
CA ASN A 57 -3.96 7.78 15.80
C ASN A 57 -3.14 6.51 16.01
N VAL A 58 -3.51 5.45 15.31
CA VAL A 58 -2.65 4.29 15.07
C VAL A 58 -2.22 4.34 13.62
N MET A 59 -0.92 4.46 13.38
CA MET A 59 -0.32 4.64 12.05
C MET A 59 0.46 3.39 11.65
N PHE A 60 0.38 3.01 10.38
CA PHE A 60 1.22 1.95 9.80
C PHE A 60 2.26 2.59 8.90
N TYR A 61 3.54 2.33 9.18
CA TYR A 61 4.67 2.85 8.42
C TYR A 61 5.41 1.74 7.71
N LEU A 62 5.80 1.99 6.46
CA LEU A 62 6.69 1.12 5.71
C LEU A 62 8.14 1.23 6.20
N ASP A 63 8.60 2.46 6.42
CA ASP A 63 9.91 2.77 7.00
C ASP A 63 9.87 4.10 7.78
N GLU A 64 11.04 4.69 8.05
CA GLU A 64 11.15 5.94 8.82
C GLU A 64 10.95 7.22 7.99
N PHE A 65 10.88 7.11 6.66
CA PHE A 65 10.69 8.21 5.71
C PHE A 65 9.30 8.20 5.06
N ASP A 66 8.52 7.13 5.28
CA ASP A 66 7.12 6.99 4.87
C ASP A 66 6.19 7.96 5.63
N ASP A 67 5.22 8.55 4.94
CA ASP A 67 4.20 9.43 5.53
C ASP A 67 3.19 8.65 6.40
N GLY A 68 3.16 7.32 6.25
CA GLY A 68 2.36 6.41 7.05
C GLY A 68 0.88 6.38 6.65
N LYS A 69 0.24 5.25 6.87
CA LYS A 69 -1.18 5.04 6.63
C LYS A 69 -1.93 4.90 7.94
N LYS A 70 -2.78 5.88 8.25
CA LYS A 70 -3.65 5.85 9.43
C LYS A 70 -4.60 4.64 9.40
N LEU A 71 -4.77 3.99 10.56
CA LEU A 71 -5.87 3.06 10.80
C LEU A 71 -7.15 3.88 10.85
N ASP A 72 -8.11 3.53 9.99
CA ASP A 72 -9.43 4.13 9.99
C ASP A 72 -10.04 4.21 11.41
N ASP A 73 -10.62 5.36 11.74
CA ASP A 73 -11.09 5.65 13.10
C ASP A 73 -12.24 4.72 13.50
N ASP A 74 -13.20 4.50 12.60
CA ASP A 74 -14.30 3.57 12.85
C ASP A 74 -13.76 2.17 13.11
N LYS A 75 -12.71 1.78 12.36
CA LYS A 75 -12.05 0.49 12.59
C LYS A 75 -11.30 0.44 13.93
N LEU A 76 -10.61 1.50 14.33
CA LEU A 76 -9.95 1.58 15.63
C LEU A 76 -10.97 1.44 16.77
N PHE A 77 -12.08 2.19 16.72
CA PHE A 77 -13.13 2.13 17.72
C PHE A 77 -13.85 0.78 17.74
N GLU A 78 -14.07 0.15 16.58
CA GLU A 78 -14.61 -1.21 16.50
C GLU A 78 -13.69 -2.21 17.24
N LEU A 79 -12.39 -2.17 16.99
CA LEU A 79 -11.41 -3.05 17.63
C LEU A 79 -11.38 -2.86 19.15
N ILE A 80 -11.38 -1.60 19.61
CA ILE A 80 -11.45 -1.27 21.04
C ILE A 80 -12.75 -1.80 21.66
N GLY A 81 -13.89 -1.55 21.01
CA GLY A 81 -15.20 -2.00 21.49
C GLY A 81 -15.28 -3.53 21.62
N ARG A 82 -14.78 -4.25 20.61
CA ARG A 82 -14.71 -5.72 20.64
C ARG A 82 -13.77 -6.23 21.72
N HIS A 83 -12.61 -5.60 21.92
CA HIS A 83 -11.71 -5.94 23.01
C HIS A 83 -12.40 -5.78 24.38
N LYS A 84 -13.09 -4.66 24.62
CA LYS A 84 -13.84 -4.40 25.86
C LYS A 84 -14.96 -5.40 26.11
N ALA A 85 -15.56 -5.92 25.04
CA ALA A 85 -16.56 -6.99 25.11
C ALA A 85 -15.97 -8.40 25.32
N GLY A 86 -14.63 -8.52 25.46
CA GLY A 86 -13.95 -9.79 25.75
C GLY A 86 -13.57 -10.62 24.51
N PHE A 87 -13.70 -10.08 23.30
CA PHE A 87 -13.28 -10.78 22.09
C PHE A 87 -11.75 -10.77 21.91
N SER A 88 -11.25 -11.76 21.16
CA SER A 88 -9.81 -11.88 20.85
C SER A 88 -9.34 -10.78 19.90
N ILE A 89 -8.73 -9.74 20.48
CA ILE A 89 -8.18 -8.61 19.72
C ILE A 89 -7.11 -9.04 18.70
N ILE A 90 -6.32 -10.07 19.00
CA ILE A 90 -5.30 -10.57 18.07
C ILE A 90 -5.95 -11.13 16.80
N THR A 91 -7.08 -11.82 16.92
CA THR A 91 -7.81 -12.36 15.77
C THR A 91 -8.39 -11.26 14.90
N ASP A 92 -8.97 -10.23 15.52
CA ASP A 92 -9.54 -9.10 14.78
C ASP A 92 -8.43 -8.25 14.13
N CYS A 93 -7.30 -8.02 14.81
CA CYS A 93 -6.13 -7.39 14.23
C CYS A 93 -5.53 -8.19 13.07
N LYS A 94 -5.55 -9.53 13.14
CA LYS A 94 -5.11 -10.38 12.02
C LYS A 94 -5.95 -10.12 10.77
N ARG A 95 -7.27 -10.02 10.92
CA ARG A 95 -8.18 -9.68 9.80
C ARG A 95 -7.85 -8.32 9.20
N VAL A 96 -7.51 -7.32 10.02
CA VAL A 96 -7.07 -6.01 9.50
C VAL A 96 -5.84 -6.14 8.61
N PHE A 97 -4.87 -6.99 8.97
CA PHE A 97 -3.72 -7.25 8.12
C PHE A 97 -4.10 -7.99 6.83
N GLU A 98 -4.94 -9.02 6.92
CA GLU A 98 -5.44 -9.76 5.76
C GLU A 98 -6.20 -8.83 4.79
N ASP A 99 -7.11 -7.99 5.29
CA ASP A 99 -7.87 -7.02 4.51
C ASP A 99 -6.96 -5.95 3.87
N ARG A 100 -5.92 -5.51 4.57
CA ARG A 100 -4.94 -4.55 4.04
C ARG A 100 -4.11 -5.18 2.93
N ALA A 101 -3.66 -6.42 3.13
CA ALA A 101 -2.92 -7.17 2.12
C ALA A 101 -3.78 -7.36 0.86
N GLN A 102 -5.04 -7.78 1.01
CA GLN A 102 -5.95 -7.95 -0.13
C GLN A 102 -6.20 -6.65 -0.86
N ARG A 103 -6.51 -5.56 -0.15
CA ARG A 103 -6.72 -4.24 -0.78
C ARG A 103 -5.50 -3.74 -1.54
N ARG A 104 -4.30 -4.02 -1.02
CA ARG A 104 -3.05 -3.71 -1.69
C ARG A 104 -2.88 -4.55 -2.95
N GLU A 105 -3.12 -5.86 -2.86
CA GLU A 105 -3.09 -6.77 -4.00
C GLU A 105 -4.02 -6.30 -5.12
N ASP A 106 -5.27 -5.99 -4.79
CA ASP A 106 -6.30 -5.50 -5.72
C ASP A 106 -5.88 -4.16 -6.37
N LYS A 107 -5.28 -3.25 -5.59
CA LYS A 107 -4.76 -1.97 -6.08
C LYS A 107 -3.60 -2.18 -7.06
N ILE A 108 -2.63 -3.02 -6.69
CA ILE A 108 -1.48 -3.37 -7.54
C ILE A 108 -1.96 -3.97 -8.88
N GLN A 109 -2.86 -4.96 -8.82
CA GLN A 109 -3.44 -5.57 -10.02
C GLN A 109 -4.15 -4.54 -10.90
N SER A 110 -4.88 -3.60 -10.29
CA SER A 110 -5.57 -2.52 -11.01
C SER A 110 -4.60 -1.57 -11.71
N ILE A 111 -3.49 -1.19 -11.07
CA ILE A 111 -2.45 -0.32 -11.66
C ILE A 111 -1.79 -1.01 -12.86
N ILE A 112 -1.41 -2.28 -12.70
CA ILE A 112 -0.75 -3.05 -13.76
C ILE A 112 -1.66 -3.26 -14.94
N ARG A 113 -2.91 -3.66 -14.69
CA ARG A 113 -3.93 -3.79 -15.74
C ARG A 113 -4.10 -2.49 -16.50
N ALA A 114 -4.21 -1.36 -15.81
CA ALA A 114 -4.31 -0.05 -16.46
C ALA A 114 -3.08 0.27 -17.31
N ALA A 115 -1.86 -0.04 -16.84
CA ALA A 115 -0.64 0.18 -17.61
C ALA A 115 -0.58 -0.68 -18.88
N VAL A 116 -0.92 -1.95 -18.78
CA VAL A 116 -0.96 -2.89 -19.91
C VAL A 116 -2.00 -2.44 -20.94
N GLU A 117 -3.21 -2.08 -20.49
CA GLU A 117 -4.26 -1.53 -21.35
C GLU A 117 -3.82 -0.25 -22.05
N ASP A 118 -3.25 0.70 -21.31
CA ASP A 118 -2.80 1.99 -21.85
C ASP A 118 -1.75 1.80 -22.95
N LEU A 119 -0.77 0.92 -22.74
CA LEU A 119 0.27 0.62 -23.73
C LEU A 119 -0.28 -0.12 -24.96
N ILE A 120 -1.12 -1.14 -24.76
CA ILE A 120 -1.73 -1.87 -25.89
C ILE A 120 -2.61 -0.92 -26.73
N ASN A 121 -3.40 -0.07 -26.08
CA ASN A 121 -4.23 0.94 -26.76
C ASN A 121 -3.39 1.99 -27.50
N ALA A 122 -2.18 2.28 -27.01
CA ALA A 122 -1.20 3.13 -27.68
C ALA A 122 -0.43 2.40 -28.82
N GLY A 123 -0.80 1.16 -29.14
CA GLY A 123 -0.28 0.39 -30.27
C GLY A 123 0.94 -0.49 -29.95
N PHE A 124 1.34 -0.59 -28.68
CA PHE A 124 2.48 -1.41 -28.29
C PHE A 124 2.12 -2.91 -28.30
N ALA A 125 3.08 -3.75 -28.68
CA ALA A 125 3.11 -5.15 -28.31
C ALA A 125 4.02 -5.31 -27.08
N LEU A 126 3.60 -6.12 -26.10
CA LEU A 126 4.32 -6.29 -24.84
C LEU A 126 4.89 -7.70 -24.73
N SER A 127 6.10 -7.83 -24.22
CA SER A 127 6.69 -9.10 -23.74
C SER A 127 7.06 -8.94 -22.28
N VAL A 128 6.90 -10.02 -21.50
CA VAL A 128 7.25 -10.08 -20.09
C VAL A 128 8.44 -11.01 -19.93
N ASP A 129 9.53 -10.51 -19.38
CA ASP A 129 10.69 -11.30 -18.98
C ASP A 129 10.68 -11.43 -17.46
N ASP A 130 10.69 -12.67 -16.98
CA ASP A 130 10.73 -13.02 -15.56
C ASP A 130 12.13 -13.44 -15.08
N GLY A 131 13.15 -13.16 -15.87
CA GLY A 131 14.54 -13.55 -15.59
C GLY A 131 14.85 -15.01 -15.89
N ARG A 132 13.87 -15.81 -16.33
CA ARG A 132 14.08 -17.22 -16.75
C ARG A 132 13.90 -17.38 -18.26
N ALA A 133 12.95 -16.67 -18.85
CA ALA A 133 12.73 -16.68 -20.29
C ALA A 133 12.06 -15.39 -20.78
N GLU A 134 12.43 -14.94 -21.97
CA GLU A 134 11.70 -13.86 -22.65
C GLU A 134 10.31 -14.37 -23.05
N GLY A 135 9.28 -13.69 -22.56
CA GLY A 135 7.89 -13.98 -22.86
C GLY A 135 7.52 -13.72 -24.31
N LYS A 136 6.37 -14.26 -24.72
CA LYS A 136 5.87 -14.06 -26.07
C LYS A 136 5.27 -12.66 -26.20
N ARG A 137 5.68 -11.94 -27.25
CA ARG A 137 5.08 -10.65 -27.61
C ARG A 137 3.58 -10.81 -27.83
N SER A 138 2.79 -10.01 -27.15
CA SER A 138 1.33 -10.02 -27.20
C SER A 138 0.77 -8.61 -27.29
N ARG A 139 -0.38 -8.49 -27.97
CA ARG A 139 -1.25 -7.30 -27.94
C ARG A 139 -2.57 -7.57 -27.22
N GLU A 140 -2.67 -8.71 -26.53
CA GLU A 140 -3.83 -9.11 -25.76
C GLU A 140 -3.54 -8.87 -24.27
N VAL A 141 -4.40 -8.08 -23.61
CA VAL A 141 -4.24 -7.69 -22.20
C VAL A 141 -4.13 -8.93 -21.30
N GLU A 142 -5.07 -9.87 -21.41
CA GLU A 142 -5.07 -11.07 -20.54
C GLU A 142 -3.83 -11.93 -20.75
N ALA A 143 -3.34 -12.08 -21.99
CA ALA A 143 -2.13 -12.85 -22.26
C ALA A 143 -0.86 -12.20 -21.68
N VAL A 144 -0.82 -10.88 -21.51
CA VAL A 144 0.28 -10.18 -20.82
C VAL A 144 0.13 -10.33 -19.30
N LEU A 145 -1.09 -10.20 -18.78
CA LEU A 145 -1.36 -10.37 -17.34
C LEU A 145 -1.10 -11.81 -16.86
N GLU A 146 -1.41 -12.83 -17.67
CA GLU A 146 -1.09 -14.23 -17.38
C GLU A 146 0.42 -14.47 -17.28
N GLN A 147 1.23 -13.75 -18.06
CA GLN A 147 2.70 -13.83 -17.97
C GLN A 147 3.23 -13.14 -16.71
N LEU A 148 2.57 -12.08 -16.23
CA LEU A 148 2.93 -11.39 -14.98
C LEU A 148 2.47 -12.14 -13.72
N GLY A 149 1.31 -12.80 -13.79
CA GLY A 149 0.60 -13.38 -12.65
C GLY A 149 1.41 -14.28 -11.70
N PRO A 150 2.29 -15.19 -12.18
CA PRO A 150 3.05 -16.08 -11.31
C PRO A 150 4.08 -15.39 -10.42
N ASN A 151 4.57 -14.21 -10.82
CA ASN A 151 5.75 -13.58 -10.23
C ASN A 151 5.41 -12.30 -9.44
N LEU A 152 4.25 -11.72 -9.72
CA LEU A 152 3.84 -10.40 -9.22
C LEU A 152 3.87 -10.22 -7.70
N PHE A 153 3.49 -11.26 -6.94
CA PHE A 153 3.44 -11.22 -5.48
C PHE A 153 4.48 -12.12 -4.80
N ASN A 154 5.44 -12.64 -5.57
CA ASN A 154 6.50 -13.53 -5.08
C ASN A 154 7.84 -12.80 -4.87
N SER A 155 7.83 -11.46 -4.85
CA SER A 155 9.04 -10.63 -4.79
C SER A 155 10.00 -10.91 -5.95
N VAL A 156 9.45 -11.19 -7.13
CA VAL A 156 10.21 -11.38 -8.37
C VAL A 156 9.91 -10.21 -9.28
N ASP A 157 10.94 -9.42 -9.57
CA ASP A 157 10.84 -8.31 -10.50
C ASP A 157 10.53 -8.85 -11.90
N CYS A 158 9.51 -8.28 -12.54
CA CYS A 158 9.12 -8.62 -13.89
C CYS A 158 9.49 -7.48 -14.83
N HIS A 159 10.27 -7.74 -15.86
CA HIS A 159 10.60 -6.74 -16.86
C HIS A 159 9.61 -6.81 -18.02
N VAL A 160 8.89 -5.72 -18.26
CA VAL A 160 7.96 -5.62 -19.37
C VAL A 160 8.59 -4.79 -20.48
N THR A 161 8.84 -5.42 -21.62
CA THR A 161 9.36 -4.74 -22.82
C THR A 161 8.21 -4.39 -23.76
N ALA A 162 8.08 -3.11 -24.06
CA ALA A 162 7.09 -2.55 -24.97
C ALA A 162 7.70 -2.26 -26.34
N TYR A 163 7.09 -2.79 -27.39
CA TYR A 163 7.52 -2.66 -28.78
C TYR A 163 6.49 -1.88 -29.59
N ARG A 164 6.93 -0.86 -30.33
CA ARG A 164 6.12 -0.13 -31.31
C ARG A 164 6.99 0.19 -32.52
N ASP A 165 6.45 0.06 -33.73
CA ASP A 165 7.26 0.10 -34.95
C ASP A 165 7.93 1.47 -35.22
N ASP A 166 7.40 2.54 -34.62
CA ASP A 166 7.87 3.92 -34.75
C ASP A 166 8.73 4.39 -33.55
N LEU A 167 8.97 3.54 -32.55
CA LEU A 167 9.75 3.87 -31.36
C LEU A 167 10.77 2.78 -31.04
N GLU A 168 11.87 3.17 -30.40
CA GLU A 168 12.78 2.20 -29.78
C GLU A 168 12.05 1.40 -28.69
N PRO A 169 12.33 0.09 -28.56
CA PRO A 169 11.78 -0.72 -27.48
C PRO A 169 12.10 -0.10 -26.12
N ALA A 170 11.09 -0.06 -25.25
CA ALA A 170 11.23 0.52 -23.93
C ALA A 170 10.83 -0.49 -22.87
N VAL A 171 11.58 -0.51 -21.77
CA VAL A 171 11.37 -1.44 -20.66
C VAL A 171 10.86 -0.67 -19.45
N PHE A 172 9.94 -1.28 -18.72
CA PHE A 172 9.61 -0.89 -17.35
C PHE A 172 9.58 -2.13 -16.46
N THR A 173 9.86 -1.94 -15.18
CA THR A 173 9.84 -3.02 -14.19
C THR A 173 8.51 -3.00 -13.45
N VAL A 174 7.95 -4.18 -13.25
CA VAL A 174 6.85 -4.42 -12.33
C VAL A 174 7.41 -5.14 -11.12
N GLU A 175 7.35 -4.50 -9.95
CA GLU A 175 7.93 -5.01 -8.70
C GLU A 175 6.97 -4.83 -7.52
N ASP A 176 7.00 -5.77 -6.57
CA ASP A 176 6.38 -5.64 -5.27
C ASP A 176 7.48 -5.27 -4.25
N ASP A 177 7.80 -3.98 -4.18
CA ASP A 177 8.79 -3.40 -3.27
C ASP A 177 8.21 -3.04 -1.88
N GLY A 178 6.96 -3.44 -1.62
CA GLY A 178 6.20 -3.05 -0.43
C GLY A 178 5.43 -1.73 -0.56
N THR A 179 5.59 -0.98 -1.66
CA THR A 179 4.81 0.24 -1.91
C THR A 179 3.47 -0.06 -2.58
N ASP A 180 2.60 0.95 -2.69
CA ASP A 180 1.32 0.85 -3.40
C ASP A 180 1.49 1.04 -4.93
N ASN A 181 2.70 1.35 -5.42
CA ASN A 181 2.96 1.56 -6.83
C ASN A 181 3.86 0.44 -7.37
N PRO A 182 3.30 -0.55 -8.07
CA PRO A 182 4.07 -1.68 -8.57
C PRO A 182 4.85 -1.36 -9.84
N ILE A 183 4.65 -0.18 -10.45
CA ILE A 183 5.37 0.24 -11.65
C ILE A 183 6.60 1.00 -11.16
N GLY A 184 7.76 0.33 -11.23
CA GLY A 184 9.07 0.91 -10.91
C GLY A 184 9.44 2.05 -11.88
N ALA A 185 10.71 2.44 -11.93
CA ALA A 185 11.17 3.54 -12.79
C ALA A 185 10.80 3.31 -14.27
N ALA A 186 9.66 3.85 -14.70
CA ALA A 186 9.21 3.76 -16.08
C ALA A 186 10.18 4.55 -16.96
N SER A 187 10.56 3.97 -18.11
CA SER A 187 11.28 4.73 -19.13
C SER A 187 10.54 6.03 -19.42
N VAL A 188 11.29 7.14 -19.56
CA VAL A 188 10.74 8.46 -19.95
C VAL A 188 9.91 8.36 -21.23
N SER A 189 10.23 7.41 -22.11
CA SER A 189 9.46 7.16 -23.34
C SER A 189 8.08 6.55 -23.11
N LEU A 190 7.85 5.84 -22.00
CA LEU A 190 6.58 5.18 -21.67
C LEU A 190 5.68 6.03 -20.78
N SER A 191 6.26 6.93 -19.97
CA SER A 191 5.51 7.78 -19.04
C SER A 191 4.32 8.54 -19.66
N PRO A 192 4.38 9.05 -20.92
CA PRO A 192 3.23 9.72 -21.55
C PRO A 192 2.02 8.82 -21.77
N PHE A 193 2.22 7.50 -21.86
CA PHE A 193 1.18 6.52 -22.13
C PHE A 193 0.55 5.98 -20.83
N LEU A 194 1.31 5.93 -19.73
CA LEU A 194 0.89 5.31 -18.44
C LEU A 194 0.04 6.23 -17.53
N LYS A 195 -0.71 7.17 -18.10
CA LYS A 195 -1.41 8.21 -17.32
C LYS A 195 -2.43 7.64 -16.34
N ARG A 196 -3.23 6.65 -16.75
CA ARG A 196 -4.24 6.07 -15.86
C ARG A 196 -3.59 5.27 -14.74
N ALA A 197 -2.56 4.49 -15.07
CA ALA A 197 -1.80 3.72 -14.08
C ALA A 197 -1.22 4.64 -12.99
N HIS A 198 -0.60 5.76 -13.38
CA HIS A 198 -0.09 6.75 -12.42
C HIS A 198 -1.22 7.42 -11.60
N GLN A 199 -2.37 7.71 -12.20
CA GLN A 199 -3.51 8.26 -11.48
C GLN A 199 -4.04 7.29 -10.41
N ILE A 200 -4.12 6.00 -10.70
CA ILE A 200 -4.55 4.97 -9.75
C ILE A 200 -3.52 4.80 -8.64
N ALA A 201 -2.22 4.85 -8.96
CA ALA A 201 -1.14 4.75 -7.97
C ALA A 201 -1.18 5.89 -6.95
N VAL A 202 -1.47 7.13 -7.41
CA VAL A 202 -1.51 8.34 -6.58
C VAL A 202 -2.83 8.52 -5.83
N ALA A 203 -3.93 7.87 -6.26
CA ALA A 203 -5.18 7.90 -5.51
C ALA A 203 -5.01 7.15 -4.17
N ALA A 204 -5.00 7.92 -3.08
CA ALA A 204 -4.93 7.46 -1.69
C ALA A 204 -6.25 7.70 -0.96
#